data_AF-A0A960PPH7-F1
#
_entry.id   AF-A0A960PPH7-F1
#
_cell.length_a   1.000
_cell.length_b   1.000
_cell.length_c   1.000
_cell.angle_alpha   90.00
_cell.angle_beta   90.00
_cell.angle_gamma   90.00
#
_symmetry.space_group_name_H-M   'P 1'
#
loop_
_entity.id
_entity.type
_entity.pdbx_description
1 polymer ?
#
loop_
_entity_poly.entity_id
_entity_poly.type
_entity_poly.pdbx_seq_one_letter_code
_entity_poly.pdbx_strand_id
1 'polypeptide(L)'
;MPEAGTRNRIADEHAQLSALLDEVVLIDAPVRLVPKLEKLHTLLREHFHHEEGKEGLQAALGRSASHLLPTLQHLYDDHQVFLRDLEGLIGRARKLAEGQVRTLMSGVAKLAERLEAHEAEENELFTDAVYTELGGGD
;
A
#
# COMPACT_ATOMS: atom_id res chain seq x y z
N MET A 1 20.09 4.33 -15.18
CA MET A 1 19.75 3.85 -13.83
C MET A 1 18.46 4.50 -13.33
N PRO A 2 17.30 4.22 -13.98
CA PRO A 2 15.99 4.67 -13.50
C PRO A 2 15.47 3.86 -12.30
N GLU A 3 15.84 2.58 -12.17
CA GLU A 3 15.30 1.66 -11.15
C GLU A 3 15.62 2.08 -9.70
N ALA A 4 16.84 2.57 -9.44
CA ALA A 4 17.24 3.01 -8.10
C ALA A 4 16.47 4.26 -7.62
N GLY A 5 16.05 5.12 -8.55
CA GLY A 5 15.25 6.31 -8.25
C GLY A 5 13.79 5.96 -7.91
N THR A 6 13.19 5.04 -8.66
CA THR A 6 11.85 4.51 -8.40
C THR A 6 11.78 3.78 -7.07
N ARG A 7 12.75 2.90 -6.77
CA ARG A 7 12.79 2.15 -5.51
C ARG A 7 12.89 3.05 -4.28
N ASN A 8 13.76 4.08 -4.32
CA ASN A 8 13.88 5.02 -3.20
C ASN A 8 12.60 5.82 -2.97
N ARG A 9 11.92 6.25 -4.05
CA ARG A 9 10.63 6.96 -3.92
C ARG A 9 9.56 6.08 -3.27
N ILE A 10 9.41 4.84 -3.73
CA ILE A 10 8.43 3.89 -3.18
C ILE A 10 8.71 3.62 -1.69
N ALA A 11 9.98 3.44 -1.31
CA ALA A 11 10.36 3.29 0.10
C ALA A 11 10.00 4.53 0.96
N ASP A 12 10.21 5.74 0.43
CA ASP A 12 9.82 6.98 1.11
C ASP A 12 8.30 7.13 1.25
N GLU A 13 7.54 6.64 0.26
CA GLU A 13 6.07 6.60 0.28
C GLU A 13 5.55 5.59 1.32
N HIS A 14 6.13 4.38 1.39
CA HIS A 14 5.80 3.36 2.41
C HIS A 14 6.05 3.90 3.82
N ALA A 15 7.20 4.56 4.05
CA ALA A 15 7.50 5.16 5.35
C ALA A 15 6.44 6.19 5.78
N GLN A 16 5.91 6.98 4.83
CA GLN A 16 4.85 7.94 5.10
C GLN A 16 3.49 7.27 5.37
N LEU A 17 3.17 6.21 4.63
CA LEU A 17 1.93 5.44 4.80
C LEU A 17 1.93 4.70 6.13
N SER A 18 3.02 4.01 6.47
CA SER A 18 3.22 3.33 7.76
C SER A 18 3.04 4.30 8.93
N ALA A 19 3.71 5.46 8.90
CA ALA A 19 3.55 6.46 9.95
C ALA A 19 2.09 6.96 10.10
N LEU A 20 1.37 7.13 8.98
CA LEU A 20 -0.04 7.52 9.02
C LEU A 20 -0.95 6.40 9.52
N LEU A 21 -0.66 5.14 9.19
CA LEU A 21 -1.39 3.98 9.68
C LEU A 21 -1.24 3.83 11.20
N ASP A 22 -0.03 4.00 11.72
CA ASP A 22 0.24 4.01 13.16
C ASP A 22 -0.59 5.09 13.86
N GLU A 23 -0.62 6.30 13.31
CA GLU A 23 -1.47 7.38 13.83
C GLU A 23 -2.95 7.00 13.80
N VAL A 24 -3.42 6.41 12.71
CA VAL A 24 -4.82 6.05 12.48
C VAL A 24 -5.30 4.96 13.45
N VAL A 25 -4.47 3.95 13.73
CA VAL A 25 -4.79 2.84 14.65
C VAL A 25 -4.94 3.34 16.09
N LEU A 26 -4.25 4.42 16.47
CA LEU A 26 -4.28 4.99 17.81
C LEU A 26 -5.46 5.93 18.07
N ILE A 27 -6.27 6.27 17.05
CA ILE A 27 -7.40 7.21 17.21
C ILE A 27 -8.63 6.49 17.75
N ASP A 28 -9.10 6.91 18.92
CA ASP A 28 -10.30 6.37 19.58
C ASP A 28 -11.60 7.15 19.28
N ALA A 29 -11.51 8.27 18.56
CA ALA A 29 -12.63 9.18 18.33
C ALA A 29 -13.00 9.25 16.83
N PRO A 30 -14.23 8.86 16.42
CA PRO A 30 -14.65 8.86 15.02
C PRO A 30 -14.48 10.20 14.30
N VAL A 31 -14.72 11.32 14.99
CA VAL A 31 -14.58 12.67 14.43
C VAL A 31 -13.13 13.00 14.03
N ARG A 32 -12.14 12.43 14.73
CA ARG A 32 -10.71 12.60 14.41
C ARG A 32 -10.24 11.58 13.39
N LEU A 33 -10.95 10.47 13.27
CA LEU A 33 -10.60 9.36 12.38
C LEU A 33 -10.94 9.65 10.92
N VAL A 34 -12.10 10.26 10.64
CA VAL A 34 -12.54 10.55 9.25
C VAL A 34 -11.49 11.34 8.46
N PRO A 35 -10.96 12.48 8.93
CA PRO A 35 -9.96 13.24 8.16
C PRO A 35 -8.66 12.46 7.92
N LYS A 36 -8.30 11.55 8.83
CA LYS A 36 -7.09 10.73 8.73
C LYS A 36 -7.27 9.59 7.73
N LEU A 37 -8.43 8.94 7.72
CA LEU A 37 -8.79 7.94 6.70
C LEU A 37 -8.88 8.57 5.30
N GLU A 38 -9.39 9.80 5.18
CA GLU A 38 -9.42 10.54 3.90
C GLU A 38 -8.01 10.91 3.42
N LYS A 39 -7.13 11.31 4.35
CA LYS A 39 -5.71 11.54 4.05
C LYS A 39 -5.04 10.25 3.57
N LEU A 40 -5.24 9.15 4.28
CA LEU A 40 -4.70 7.83 3.92
C LEU A 40 -5.18 7.40 2.53
N HIS A 41 -6.46 7.62 2.23
CA HIS A 41 -7.03 7.29 0.93
C HIS A 41 -6.38 8.08 -0.21
N THR A 42 -6.11 9.36 0.03
CA THR A 42 -5.44 10.21 -0.95
C THR A 42 -4.02 9.72 -1.21
N LEU A 43 -3.25 9.45 -0.15
CA LEU A 43 -1.87 8.98 -0.26
C LEU A 43 -1.78 7.60 -0.91
N LEU A 44 -2.62 6.63 -0.52
CA LEU A 44 -2.63 5.31 -1.14
C LEU A 44 -2.94 5.38 -2.64
N ARG A 45 -3.90 6.23 -3.04
CA ARG A 45 -4.23 6.40 -4.46
C ARG A 45 -3.08 6.99 -5.27
N GLU A 46 -2.35 7.94 -4.69
CA GLU A 46 -1.16 8.53 -5.33
C GLU A 46 -0.03 7.52 -5.44
N HIS A 47 0.24 6.80 -4.35
CA HIS A 47 1.23 5.73 -4.28
C HIS A 47 0.97 4.61 -5.31
N PHE A 48 -0.23 4.01 -5.30
CA PHE A 48 -0.61 2.98 -6.28
C PHE A 48 -0.51 3.50 -7.73
N HIS A 49 -0.84 4.77 -7.97
CA HIS A 49 -0.68 5.37 -9.29
C HIS A 49 0.79 5.46 -9.74
N HIS A 50 1.72 5.72 -8.80
CA HIS A 50 3.15 5.73 -9.10
C HIS A 50 3.66 4.32 -9.41
N GLU A 51 3.19 3.30 -8.69
CA GLU A 51 3.59 1.91 -8.86
C GLU A 51 3.07 1.25 -10.13
N GLU A 52 1.83 1.55 -10.51
CA GLU A 52 1.19 1.10 -11.76
C GLU A 52 1.63 1.97 -12.97
N GLY A 53 2.36 3.05 -12.71
CA GLY A 53 2.81 4.00 -13.73
C GLY A 53 3.84 3.41 -14.69
N LYS A 54 4.07 4.11 -15.80
CA LYS A 54 5.06 3.73 -16.82
C LYS A 54 6.51 3.62 -16.30
N GLU A 55 6.79 4.25 -15.17
CA GLU A 55 8.09 4.24 -14.48
C GLU A 55 8.01 3.52 -13.12
N GLY A 56 6.91 2.79 -12.86
CA GLY A 56 6.62 2.11 -11.61
C GLY A 56 7.21 0.71 -11.50
N LEU A 57 6.57 -0.17 -10.71
CA LEU A 57 7.07 -1.50 -10.36
C LEU A 57 7.39 -2.36 -11.59
N GLN A 58 6.49 -2.40 -12.58
CA GLN A 58 6.71 -3.16 -13.80
C GLN A 58 7.97 -2.71 -14.57
N ALA A 59 8.24 -1.40 -14.59
CA ALA A 59 9.44 -0.87 -15.24
C ALA A 59 10.69 -1.20 -14.42
N ALA A 60 10.58 -1.18 -13.09
CA ALA A 60 11.67 -1.49 -12.17
C ALA A 60 12.08 -2.98 -12.14
N LEU A 61 11.14 -3.89 -12.45
CA LEU A 61 11.44 -5.33 -12.59
C LEU A 61 12.27 -5.67 -13.83
N GLY A 62 12.33 -4.77 -14.81
CA GLY A 62 13.06 -5.02 -16.06
C GLY A 62 12.52 -6.22 -16.86
N ARG A 63 13.26 -6.62 -17.90
CA ARG A 63 12.84 -7.73 -18.80
C ARG A 63 13.21 -9.12 -18.29
N SER A 64 14.20 -9.21 -17.40
CA SER A 64 14.74 -10.46 -16.84
C SER A 64 13.82 -11.09 -15.80
N ALA A 65 13.00 -10.31 -15.11
CA ALA A 65 12.10 -10.78 -14.05
C ALA A 65 10.65 -11.05 -14.53
N SER A 66 10.45 -11.44 -15.79
CA SER A 66 9.11 -11.69 -16.35
C SER A 66 8.31 -12.77 -15.61
N HIS A 67 8.97 -13.66 -14.87
CA HIS A 67 8.35 -14.67 -14.03
C HIS A 67 7.66 -14.09 -12.78
N LEU A 68 7.98 -12.84 -12.38
CA LEU A 68 7.35 -12.12 -11.27
C LEU A 68 6.08 -11.35 -11.66
N LEU A 69 5.75 -11.29 -12.96
CA LEU A 69 4.56 -10.57 -13.45
C LEU A 69 3.23 -11.08 -12.87
N PRO A 70 3.03 -12.39 -12.62
CA PRO A 70 1.81 -12.85 -11.95
C PRO A 70 1.69 -12.32 -10.51
N THR A 71 2.80 -12.27 -9.77
CA THR A 71 2.85 -11.70 -8.41
C THR A 71 2.55 -10.21 -8.46
N LEU A 72 3.18 -9.47 -9.40
CA LEU A 72 2.90 -8.05 -9.58
C LEU A 72 1.43 -7.76 -9.90
N GLN A 73 0.80 -8.59 -10.73
CA GLN A 73 -0.62 -8.42 -11.04
C GLN A 73 -1.50 -8.65 -9.81
N HIS A 74 -1.15 -9.60 -8.93
CA HIS A 74 -1.87 -9.81 -7.67
C HIS A 74 -1.80 -8.57 -6.77
N LEU A 75 -0.62 -7.94 -6.66
CA LEU A 75 -0.44 -6.71 -5.89
C LEU A 75 -1.33 -5.57 -6.44
N TYR A 76 -1.36 -5.39 -7.76
CA TYR A 76 -2.26 -4.40 -8.38
C TYR A 76 -3.75 -4.68 -8.16
N ASP A 77 -4.14 -5.95 -8.11
CA ASP A 77 -5.53 -6.31 -7.78
C ASP A 77 -5.88 -5.92 -6.33
N ASP A 78 -4.92 -6.05 -5.41
CA ASP A 78 -5.07 -5.67 -4.00
C ASP A 78 -5.23 -4.15 -3.81
N HIS A 79 -4.58 -3.32 -4.63
CA HIS A 79 -4.74 -1.85 -4.59
C HIS A 79 -6.21 -1.44 -4.65
N GLN A 80 -6.96 -2.04 -5.58
CA GLN A 80 -8.38 -1.75 -5.76
C GLN A 80 -9.22 -2.25 -4.57
N VAL A 81 -8.80 -3.33 -3.92
CA VAL A 81 -9.45 -3.83 -2.70
C VAL A 81 -9.21 -2.86 -1.55
N PHE A 82 -7.98 -2.38 -1.35
CA PHE A 82 -7.64 -1.43 -0.28
C PHE A 82 -8.41 -0.12 -0.38
N LEU A 83 -8.49 0.46 -1.58
CA LEU A 83 -9.24 1.70 -1.79
C LEU A 83 -10.73 1.52 -1.45
N ARG A 84 -11.35 0.42 -1.91
CA ARG A 84 -12.75 0.10 -1.58
C ARG A 84 -12.98 -0.11 -0.08
N ASP A 85 -12.08 -0.83 0.58
CA ASP A 85 -12.17 -1.09 2.02
C ASP A 85 -12.09 0.21 2.82
N LEU A 86 -11.19 1.12 2.41
CA LEU A 86 -11.01 2.42 3.03
C LEU A 86 -12.19 3.35 2.81
N GLU A 87 -12.76 3.40 1.60
CA GLU A 87 -14.03 4.09 1.32
C GLU A 87 -15.16 3.56 2.21
N GLY A 88 -15.22 2.23 2.39
CA GLY A 88 -16.15 1.58 3.30
C GLY A 88 -15.95 2.00 4.76
N LEU A 89 -14.71 2.10 5.22
CA LEU A 89 -14.37 2.57 6.57
C LEU A 89 -14.76 4.04 6.77
N ILE A 90 -14.47 4.92 5.81
CA ILE A 90 -14.87 6.34 5.83
C ILE A 90 -16.40 6.45 5.89
N GLY A 91 -17.11 5.69 5.06
CA GLY A 91 -18.57 5.67 5.02
C GLY A 91 -19.19 5.21 6.34
N ARG A 92 -18.60 4.23 7.02
CA ARG A 92 -19.01 3.80 8.37
C ARG A 92 -18.69 4.87 9.41
N ALA A 93 -17.48 5.41 9.39
CA ALA A 93 -17.01 6.41 10.35
C ALA A 93 -17.91 7.65 10.39
N ARG A 94 -18.38 8.12 9.23
CA ARG A 94 -19.31 9.26 9.11
C ARG A 94 -20.71 9.00 9.67
N LYS A 95 -21.11 7.74 9.84
CA LYS A 95 -22.48 7.35 10.25
C LYS A 95 -22.57 6.89 11.71
N LEU A 96 -21.46 6.90 12.45
CA LEU A 96 -21.38 6.29 13.78
C LEU A 96 -22.08 7.10 14.87
N ALA A 97 -22.92 6.41 15.64
CA ALA A 97 -23.26 6.74 17.03
C ALA A 97 -22.38 5.92 18.00
N GLU A 98 -22.27 6.37 19.26
CA GLU A 98 -21.49 5.70 20.31
C GLU A 98 -21.85 4.20 20.41
N GLY A 99 -20.87 3.31 20.19
CA GLY A 99 -21.04 1.86 20.28
C GLY A 99 -20.53 1.05 19.08
N GLN A 100 -20.64 1.56 17.85
CA GLN A 100 -20.07 0.88 16.66
C GLN A 100 -18.62 1.31 16.34
N VAL A 101 -18.02 2.13 17.21
CA VAL A 101 -16.62 2.56 17.16
C VAL A 101 -15.66 1.38 17.24
N ARG A 102 -15.92 0.38 18.09
CA ARG A 102 -15.06 -0.81 18.23
C ARG A 102 -14.96 -1.63 16.94
N THR A 103 -16.08 -1.82 16.25
CA THR A 103 -16.09 -2.52 14.96
C THR A 103 -15.34 -1.74 13.89
N LEU A 104 -15.46 -0.40 13.90
CA LEU A 104 -14.68 0.45 12.99
C LEU A 104 -13.18 0.32 13.26
N MET A 105 -12.75 0.42 14.53
CA MET A 105 -11.35 0.31 14.90
C MET A 105 -10.75 -1.06 14.55
N SER A 106 -11.52 -2.15 14.73
CA SER A 106 -11.08 -3.47 14.27
C SER A 106 -10.90 -3.53 12.75
N GLY A 107 -11.78 -2.86 11.98
CA GLY A 107 -11.63 -2.77 10.53
C GLY A 107 -10.41 -1.94 10.11
N VAL A 108 -10.10 -0.88 10.84
CA VAL A 108 -8.91 -0.05 10.63
C VAL A 108 -7.64 -0.85 10.91
N ALA A 109 -7.56 -1.56 12.03
CA ALA A 109 -6.39 -2.39 12.38
C ALA A 109 -6.13 -3.48 11.33
N LYS A 110 -7.20 -4.16 10.86
CA LYS A 110 -7.08 -5.17 9.79
C LYS A 110 -6.61 -4.58 8.46
N LEU A 111 -7.01 -3.35 8.14
CA LEU A 111 -6.51 -2.67 6.95
C LEU A 111 -5.01 -2.38 7.08
N ALA A 112 -4.57 -1.90 8.26
CA ALA A 112 -3.17 -1.64 8.53
C ALA A 112 -2.31 -2.91 8.41
N GLU A 113 -2.72 -4.02 9.03
CA GLU A 113 -2.02 -5.30 8.95
C GLU A 113 -1.88 -5.80 7.49
N ARG A 114 -2.91 -5.61 6.67
CA ARG A 114 -2.87 -6.04 5.27
C ARG A 114 -2.00 -5.14 4.40
N LEU A 115 -1.95 -3.83 4.69
CA LEU A 115 -1.05 -2.92 3.99
C LEU A 115 0.40 -3.22 4.35
N GLU A 116 0.71 -3.51 5.61
CA GLU A 116 2.05 -3.93 6.03
C GLU A 116 2.51 -5.22 5.32
N ALA A 117 1.61 -6.21 5.21
CA ALA A 117 1.90 -7.43 4.47
C ALA A 117 2.16 -7.17 2.97
N HIS A 118 1.34 -6.31 2.36
CA HIS A 118 1.49 -5.92 0.96
C HIS A 118 2.83 -5.23 0.69
N GLU A 119 3.21 -4.25 1.52
CA GLU A 119 4.51 -3.56 1.41
C GLU A 119 5.70 -4.53 1.56
N ALA A 120 5.55 -5.58 2.37
CA ALA A 120 6.56 -6.62 2.53
C ALA A 120 6.71 -7.46 1.25
N GLU A 121 5.60 -7.88 0.64
CA GLU A 121 5.60 -8.64 -0.62
C GLU A 121 6.21 -7.83 -1.78
N GLU A 122 5.97 -6.51 -1.82
CA GLU A 122 6.60 -5.61 -2.79
C GLU A 122 8.12 -5.51 -2.61
N ASN A 123 8.58 -5.42 -1.36
CA ASN A 123 10.01 -5.42 -1.05
C ASN A 123 10.70 -6.73 -1.41
N GLU A 124 10.02 -7.88 -1.24
CA GLU A 124 10.50 -9.17 -1.70
C GLU A 124 10.63 -9.19 -3.23
N LEU A 125 9.61 -8.69 -3.94
CA LEU A 125 9.59 -8.59 -5.39
C LEU A 125 10.77 -7.75 -5.95
N PHE A 126 11.11 -6.62 -5.31
CA PHE A 126 12.31 -5.86 -5.65
C PHE A 126 13.61 -6.61 -5.37
N THR A 127 13.65 -7.39 -4.30
CA THR A 127 14.84 -8.14 -3.91
C THR A 127 15.11 -9.27 -4.91
N ASP A 128 14.07 -10.01 -5.29
CA ASP A 128 14.13 -11.10 -6.25
C ASP A 128 14.48 -10.62 -7.68
N ALA A 129 13.98 -9.45 -8.07
CA ALA A 129 14.34 -8.83 -9.34
C ALA A 129 15.85 -8.55 -9.43
N VAL A 130 16.43 -7.98 -8.37
CA VAL A 130 17.88 -7.71 -8.29
C VAL A 130 18.70 -9.00 -8.32
N TYR A 131 18.29 -10.04 -7.59
CA TYR A 131 18.98 -11.33 -7.64
C TYR A 131 18.91 -11.98 -9.02
N THR A 132 17.78 -11.88 -9.71
CA THR A 132 17.61 -12.42 -11.07
C THR A 132 18.49 -11.69 -12.08
N GLU A 133 18.62 -10.37 -11.96
CA GLU A 133 19.51 -9.57 -12.82
C GLU A 133 20.99 -9.91 -12.62
N LEU A 134 21.40 -10.15 -11.36
CA LEU A 134 22.78 -10.52 -11.02
C LEU A 134 23.12 -11.99 -11.33
N GLY A 135 22.13 -12.89 -11.27
CA GLY A 135 22.30 -14.33 -11.50
C GLY A 135 22.14 -14.78 -12.96
N GLY A 136 21.66 -13.92 -13.86
CA GLY A 136 21.46 -14.23 -15.29
C GLY A 136 22.74 -14.21 -16.15
N GLY A 137 23.92 -14.21 -15.54
CA GLY A 137 25.20 -14.26 -16.24
C GLY A 137 25.66 -15.70 -16.47
N ASP A 138 25.18 -16.32 -17.55
CA ASP A 138 25.83 -17.45 -18.24
C ASP A 138 26.00 -17.12 -19.73
#